data_AF-E3MUK9-F1
#
_entry.id   AF-E3MUK9-F1
#
_cell.length_a   1.000
_cell.length_b   1.000
_cell.length_c   1.000
_cell.angle_alpha   90.00
_cell.angle_beta   90.00
_cell.angle_gamma   90.00
#
_symmetry.space_group_name_H-M   'P 1'
#
loop_
_entity.id
_entity.type
_entity.pdbx_description
1 polymer ?
#
loop_
_entity_poly.entity_id
_entity_poly.type
_entity_poly.pdbx_seq_one_letter_code
_entity_poly.pdbx_strand_id
1 'polypeptide(L)'
;MLLQLTPRRHELISVFMMSIGTTFMFLGYDVQSMMAESVLHSVSTKNPDRISEYAGYYGQAIQYISFAFFSLFTATIQYYISSKSMLVLSSILFTTCYIAYIHVNSYIFYSSQLLLGFAYASK
;
A
#
# COMPACT_ATOMS: atom_id res chain seq x y z
N MET A 1 -11.01 9.98 -32.41
CA MET A 1 -9.92 9.33 -33.17
C MET A 1 -9.08 8.55 -32.18
N LEU A 2 -9.40 7.27 -31.96
CA LEU A 2 -8.66 6.40 -31.05
C LEU A 2 -7.33 6.04 -31.72
N LEU A 3 -6.23 6.48 -31.13
CA LEU A 3 -4.87 6.19 -31.59
C LEU A 3 -4.62 4.68 -31.45
N GLN A 4 -4.92 3.89 -32.49
CA GLN A 4 -4.58 2.47 -32.51
C GLN A 4 -3.09 2.32 -32.78
N LEU A 5 -2.30 2.05 -31.74
CA LEU A 5 -0.91 1.67 -31.94
C LEU A 5 -0.82 0.23 -32.47
N THR A 6 0.28 -0.07 -33.17
CA THR A 6 0.63 -1.44 -33.56
C THR A 6 0.75 -2.33 -32.31
N PRO A 7 0.36 -3.63 -32.34
CA PRO A 7 0.27 -4.51 -31.17
C PRO A 7 1.54 -4.49 -30.30
N ARG A 8 2.72 -4.57 -30.93
CA ARG A 8 4.02 -4.47 -30.24
C ARG A 8 4.27 -3.15 -29.52
N ARG A 9 3.81 -2.02 -30.07
CA ARG A 9 3.99 -0.70 -29.45
C ARG A 9 3.05 -0.53 -28.25
N HIS A 10 1.83 -1.06 -28.32
CA HIS A 10 0.90 -1.07 -27.19
C HIS A 10 1.42 -1.90 -26.02
N GLU A 11 1.96 -3.09 -26.29
CA GLU A 11 2.57 -3.94 -25.27
C GLU A 11 3.76 -3.24 -24.60
N LEU A 12 4.67 -2.65 -25.38
CA LEU A 12 5.85 -1.98 -24.85
C LEU A 12 5.49 -0.79 -23.94
N ILE A 13 4.53 0.03 -24.35
CA ILE A 13 4.06 1.17 -23.55
C ILE A 13 3.39 0.67 -22.26
N SER A 14 2.60 -0.40 -22.33
CA SER A 14 1.91 -0.96 -21.16
C SER A 14 2.89 -1.51 -20.13
N VAL A 15 3.91 -2.24 -20.59
CA VAL A 15 4.99 -2.75 -19.73
C VAL A 15 5.77 -1.59 -19.11
N PHE A 16 6.11 -0.56 -19.89
CA PHE A 16 6.83 0.60 -19.39
C PHE A 16 6.03 1.37 -18.31
N MET A 17 4.74 1.60 -18.54
CA MET A 17 3.86 2.23 -17.55
C MET A 17 3.70 1.38 -16.29
N MET A 18 3.61 0.06 -16.43
CA MET A 18 3.53 -0.87 -15.29
C MET A 18 4.81 -0.83 -14.46
N SER A 19 5.98 -0.83 -15.11
CA SER A 19 7.27 -0.74 -14.43
C SER A 19 7.40 0.58 -13.67
N ILE A 20 7.08 1.71 -14.29
CA ILE A 20 7.10 3.02 -13.63
C ILE A 20 6.18 3.04 -12.42
N GLY A 21 4.93 2.58 -12.58
CA GLY A 21 3.96 2.54 -11.48
C GLY A 21 4.45 1.67 -10.31
N THR A 22 5.04 0.51 -10.62
CA THR A 22 5.59 -0.41 -9.62
C THR A 22 6.79 0.22 -8.89
N THR A 23 7.68 0.91 -9.61
CA THR A 23 8.82 1.61 -9.00
C THR A 23 8.36 2.71 -8.03
N PHE A 24 7.40 3.54 -8.43
CA PHE A 24 6.85 4.58 -7.56
C PHE A 24 6.17 4.01 -6.32
N MET A 25 5.50 2.86 -6.46
CA MET A 25 4.84 2.20 -5.34
C MET A 25 5.84 1.68 -4.30
N PHE A 26 6.93 1.03 -4.74
CA PHE A 26 7.99 0.58 -3.82
C PHE A 26 8.77 1.75 -3.22
N LEU A 27 9.03 2.81 -4.01
CA LEU A 27 9.66 4.01 -3.49
C LEU A 27 8.80 4.67 -2.40
N GLY A 28 7.49 4.80 -2.64
CA GLY A 28 6.55 5.33 -1.66
C GLY A 28 6.49 4.48 -0.40
N TYR A 29 6.55 3.15 -0.54
CA TYR A 29 6.62 2.22 0.58
C TYR A 29 7.88 2.42 1.44
N ASP A 30 9.05 2.50 0.81
CA ASP A 30 10.31 2.65 1.53
C ASP A 30 10.35 3.99 2.28
N VAL A 31 9.94 5.07 1.61
CA VAL A 31 9.84 6.42 2.20
C VAL A 31 8.85 6.42 3.37
N GLN A 32 7.67 5.82 3.21
CA GLN A 32 6.71 5.67 4.30
C GLN A 32 7.33 4.92 5.48
N SER A 33 8.09 3.84 5.25
CA SER A 33 8.66 3.04 6.33
C SER A 33 9.65 3.84 7.18
N MET A 34 10.49 4.66 6.55
CA MET A 34 11.48 5.49 7.23
C MET A 34 10.82 6.70 7.92
N MET A 35 9.82 7.30 7.28
CA MET A 35 9.11 8.44 7.84
C MET A 35 8.16 8.04 8.98
N ALA A 36 7.50 6.88 8.89
CA ALA A 36 6.53 6.45 9.89
C ALA A 36 7.19 6.31 11.27
N GLU A 37 8.34 5.64 11.36
CA GLU A 37 9.04 5.47 12.65
C GLU A 37 9.48 6.82 13.24
N SER A 38 10.14 7.67 12.44
CA SER A 38 10.60 8.99 12.90
C SER A 38 9.45 9.90 13.35
N VAL A 39 8.33 9.89 12.63
CA VAL A 39 7.12 10.66 12.98
C VAL A 39 6.43 10.10 14.22
N LEU A 40 6.21 8.78 14.28
CA LEU A 40 5.53 8.13 15.41
C LEU A 40 6.33 8.25 16.71
N HIS A 41 7.65 8.09 16.63
CA HIS A 41 8.54 8.30 17.76
C HIS A 41 8.44 9.75 18.28
N SER A 42 8.47 10.75 17.39
CA SER A 42 8.32 12.17 17.77
C SER A 42 6.95 12.48 18.41
N VAL A 43 5.88 11.84 17.92
CA VAL A 43 4.54 11.98 18.49
C VAL A 43 4.44 11.30 19.86
N SER A 44 5.03 10.11 20.01
CA SER A 44 5.09 9.37 21.27
C SER A 44 5.82 10.16 22.36
N THR A 45 6.96 10.80 22.02
CA THR A 45 7.68 11.67 22.97
C THR A 45 6.83 12.84 23.49
N LYS A 46 5.89 13.36 22.68
CA LYS A 46 5.00 14.47 23.07
C LYS A 46 3.71 14.00 23.76
N ASN A 47 3.18 12.85 23.39
CA ASN A 47 1.91 12.30 23.89
C ASN A 47 1.99 10.76 24.00
N PRO A 48 2.54 10.23 25.11
CA PRO A 48 2.81 8.80 25.26
C PRO A 48 1.53 7.93 25.29
N ASP A 49 0.38 8.50 25.69
CA ASP A 49 -0.89 7.76 25.75
C ASP A 49 -1.51 7.48 24.37
N ARG A 50 -1.09 8.18 23.31
CA ARG A 50 -1.72 8.07 21.99
C ARG A 50 -1.11 7.00 21.10
N ILE A 51 0.19 6.72 21.23
CA ILE A 51 0.91 5.80 20.35
C ILE A 51 2.18 5.30 21.03
N SER A 52 2.48 4.02 20.83
CA SER A 52 3.68 3.38 21.39
C SER A 52 4.95 3.95 20.75
N GLU A 53 6.04 4.00 21.52
CA GLU A 53 7.36 4.45 21.05
C GLU A 53 7.82 3.69 19.80
N TYR A 54 7.56 2.38 19.73
CA TYR A 54 7.93 1.50 18.61
C TYR A 54 6.75 1.23 17.64
N ALA A 55 5.76 2.11 17.60
CA ALA A 55 4.56 1.90 16.80
C ALA A 55 4.84 1.73 15.29
N GLY A 56 5.91 2.33 14.77
CA GLY A 56 6.27 2.16 13.35
C GLY A 56 6.75 0.73 13.06
N TYR A 57 7.59 0.16 13.91
CA TYR A 57 8.00 -1.25 13.79
C TYR A 57 6.82 -2.22 13.92
N TYR A 58 5.93 -2.01 14.90
CA TYR A 58 4.74 -2.85 15.04
C TYR A 58 3.80 -2.71 13.85
N GLY A 59 3.64 -1.49 13.32
CA GLY A 59 2.90 -1.25 12.09
C GLY A 59 3.47 -2.07 10.92
N GLN A 60 4.78 -1.99 10.68
CA GLN A 60 5.40 -2.75 9.60
C GLN A 60 5.23 -4.26 9.76
N ALA A 61 5.39 -4.79 10.98
CA ALA A 61 5.17 -6.21 11.25
C ALA A 61 3.73 -6.64 10.92
N ILE A 62 2.73 -5.85 11.34
CA ILE A 62 1.31 -6.09 11.04
C ILE A 62 1.06 -6.06 9.53
N GLN A 63 1.66 -5.09 8.83
CA GLN A 63 1.57 -4.99 7.38
C GLN A 63 2.07 -6.25 6.69
N TYR A 64 3.26 -6.73 7.07
CA TYR A 64 3.88 -7.91 6.45
C TYR A 64 3.10 -9.19 6.74
N ILE A 65 2.62 -9.37 7.97
CA ILE A 65 1.77 -10.52 8.32
C ILE A 65 0.49 -10.49 7.51
N SER A 66 -0.15 -9.32 7.41
CA SER A 66 -1.36 -9.14 6.63
C SER A 66 -1.13 -9.41 5.13
N PHE A 67 -0.05 -8.87 4.57
CA PHE A 67 0.37 -9.13 3.19
C PHE A 67 0.59 -10.63 2.94
N ALA A 68 1.31 -11.31 3.82
CA ALA A 68 1.55 -12.75 3.72
C ALA A 68 0.23 -13.53 3.77
N PHE A 69 -0.66 -13.20 4.69
CA PHE A 69 -1.96 -13.84 4.82
C PHE A 69 -2.83 -13.65 3.56
N PHE A 70 -2.95 -12.41 3.07
CA PHE A 70 -3.78 -12.12 1.90
C PHE A 70 -3.17 -12.66 0.60
N SER A 71 -1.84 -12.76 0.50
CA SER A 71 -1.16 -13.33 -0.67
C SER A 71 -1.56 -14.79 -0.96
N LEU A 72 -1.94 -15.56 0.07
CA LEU A 72 -2.45 -16.93 -0.07
C LEU A 72 -3.80 -16.96 -0.82
N PHE A 73 -4.60 -15.91 -0.67
CA PHE A 73 -5.94 -15.81 -1.26
C PHE A 73 -5.96 -14.98 -2.56
N THR A 74 -4.92 -14.18 -2.83
CA THR A 74 -4.83 -13.34 -4.02
C THR A 74 -5.08 -14.13 -5.31
N ALA A 75 -4.49 -15.31 -5.45
CA ALA A 75 -4.67 -16.14 -6.65
C ALA A 75 -6.14 -16.54 -6.86
N THR A 76 -6.85 -16.85 -5.77
CA THR A 76 -8.29 -17.16 -5.81
C THR A 76 -9.11 -15.93 -6.17
N ILE A 77 -8.77 -14.75 -5.64
CA ILE A 77 -9.50 -13.50 -5.91
C ILE A 77 -9.29 -13.05 -7.36
N GLN A 78 -8.07 -13.15 -7.89
CA GLN A 78 -7.72 -12.80 -9.28
C GLN A 78 -8.39 -13.71 -10.32
N TYR A 79 -8.82 -14.92 -9.93
CA TYR A 79 -9.61 -15.77 -10.81
C TYR A 79 -11.01 -15.18 -11.08
N TYR A 80 -11.60 -14.50 -10.09
CA TYR A 80 -12.96 -13.92 -10.20
C TYR A 80 -12.97 -12.45 -10.61
N ILE A 81 -11.92 -11.69 -10.28
CA ILE A 81 -11.82 -10.25 -10.55
C ILE A 81 -10.75 -9.99 -11.61
N SER A 82 -11.09 -9.21 -12.65
CA SER A 82 -10.12 -8.78 -13.67
C SER A 82 -8.96 -8.00 -13.03
N SER A 83 -7.72 -8.29 -13.45
CA SER A 83 -6.50 -7.64 -12.91
C SER A 83 -6.57 -6.11 -12.95
N LYS A 84 -7.25 -5.52 -13.93
CA LYS A 84 -7.42 -4.05 -13.99
C LYS A 84 -8.22 -3.51 -12.82
N SER A 85 -9.30 -4.20 -12.44
CA SER A 85 -10.16 -3.78 -11.32
C SER A 85 -9.47 -3.97 -9.98
N MET A 86 -8.65 -5.01 -9.82
CA MET A 86 -7.83 -5.18 -8.61
C MET A 86 -6.78 -4.08 -8.46
N LEU A 87 -6.10 -3.69 -9.54
CA LEU A 87 -5.14 -2.57 -9.52
C LEU A 87 -5.80 -1.24 -9.11
N VAL A 88 -7.00 -0.96 -9.62
CA VAL A 88 -7.76 0.24 -9.24
C VAL A 88 -8.19 0.19 -7.78
N LEU A 89 -8.71 -0.95 -7.31
CA LEU A 89 -9.11 -1.14 -5.92
C LEU A 89 -7.92 -0.93 -4.97
N SER A 90 -6.78 -1.54 -5.27
CA SER A 90 -5.55 -1.37 -4.49
C SER A 90 -5.13 0.10 -4.44
N SER A 91 -5.16 0.82 -5.56
CA SER A 91 -4.80 2.25 -5.62
C SER A 91 -5.71 3.14 -4.76
N ILE A 92 -7.02 2.86 -4.74
CA ILE A 92 -8.00 3.56 -3.89
C ILE A 92 -7.72 3.28 -2.41
N LEU A 93 -7.45 2.01 -2.06
CA LEU A 93 -7.13 1.60 -0.70
C LEU A 93 -5.84 2.26 -0.20
N PHE A 94 -4.79 2.30 -1.03
CA PHE A 94 -3.55 3.01 -0.72
C PHE A 94 -3.81 4.47 -0.39
N THR A 95 -4.51 5.17 -1.29
CA THR A 95 -4.81 6.61 -1.12
C THR A 95 -5.61 6.86 0.14
N THR A 96 -6.63 6.04 0.41
CA THR A 96 -7.50 6.18 1.59
C THR A 96 -6.73 5.93 2.89
N CYS A 97 -5.88 4.90 2.93
CA CYS A 97 -5.06 4.59 4.11
C CYS A 97 -4.03 5.70 4.39
N TYR A 98 -3.42 6.27 3.35
CA TYR A 98 -2.49 7.40 3.53
C TYR A 98 -3.19 8.69 3.98
N ILE A 99 -4.42 8.95 3.53
CA ILE A 99 -5.22 10.08 4.05
C ILE A 99 -5.59 9.84 5.51
N ALA A 100 -5.92 8.60 5.89
CA ALA A 100 -6.28 8.25 7.26
C ALA A 100 -5.14 8.53 8.26
N TYR A 101 -3.88 8.47 7.82
CA TYR A 101 -2.72 8.79 8.65
C TYR A 101 -2.63 10.24 9.12
N ILE A 102 -3.34 11.17 8.48
CA ILE A 102 -3.44 12.56 8.96
C ILE A 102 -4.04 12.57 10.37
N HIS A 103 -4.91 11.61 10.70
CA HIS A 103 -5.42 11.37 12.04
C HIS A 103 -4.58 10.32 12.77
N VAL A 104 -3.49 10.76 13.39
CA VAL A 104 -2.60 9.91 14.20
C VAL A 104 -3.32 9.46 15.48
N ASN A 105 -3.98 8.30 15.39
CA ASN A 105 -4.60 7.58 16.49
C ASN A 105 -4.21 6.10 16.38
N SER A 106 -3.89 5.46 17.51
CA SER A 106 -3.42 4.07 17.58
C SER A 106 -4.35 3.10 16.82
N TYR A 107 -5.66 3.21 17.04
CA TYR A 107 -6.65 2.35 16.37
C TYR A 107 -6.72 2.53 14.85
N ILE A 108 -6.65 3.78 14.37
CA ILE A 108 -6.73 4.09 12.94
C ILE A 108 -5.44 3.67 12.24
N PHE A 109 -4.30 3.86 12.91
CA PHE A 109 -2.99 3.49 12.38
C PHE A 109 -2.87 1.97 12.15
N TYR A 110 -3.13 1.15 13.19
CA TYR A 110 -2.99 -0.30 13.05
C TYR A 110 -4.02 -0.93 12.11
N SER A 111 -5.26 -0.43 12.09
CA SER A 111 -6.29 -0.89 11.15
C SER A 111 -5.95 -0.55 9.70
N SER A 112 -5.41 0.66 9.46
CA SER A 112 -4.93 1.07 8.13
C SER A 112 -3.76 0.19 7.68
N GLN A 113 -2.90 -0.25 8.60
CA GLN A 113 -1.78 -1.14 8.30
C GLN A 113 -2.20 -2.54 7.84
N LEU A 114 -3.28 -3.08 8.42
CA LEU A 114 -3.91 -4.31 7.97
C LEU A 114 -4.51 -4.14 6.56
N LEU A 115 -5.20 -3.03 6.31
CA LEU A 115 -5.79 -2.75 5.00
C LEU A 115 -4.72 -2.53 3.91
N LEU A 116 -3.60 -1.90 4.26
CA LEU A 116 -2.45 -1.75 3.37
C LEU A 116 -1.85 -3.11 3.01
N GLY A 117 -1.73 -4.05 3.96
CA GLY A 117 -1.28 -5.42 3.68
C GLY A 117 -2.12 -6.11 2.60
N PHE A 118 -3.46 -5.97 2.67
CA PHE A 118 -4.37 -6.45 1.63
C PHE A 118 -4.14 -5.75 0.27
N ALA A 119 -3.99 -4.42 0.28
CA ALA A 119 -3.76 -3.65 -0.94
C ALA A 119 -2.43 -4.04 -1.62
N TYR A 120 -1.38 -4.32 -0.84
CA TYR A 120 -0.12 -4.85 -1.36
C TYR A 120 -0.26 -6.25 -1.96
N ALA A 121 -1.12 -7.09 -1.39
CA ALA A 121 -1.37 -8.45 -1.90
C ALA A 121 -2.19 -8.44 -3.19
N SER A 122 -2.94 -7.37 -3.46
CA SER A 122 -3.89 -7.24 -4.57
C SER A 122 -3.33 -6.45 -5.77
N LYS A 123 -2.04 -6.11 -5.75
CA LYS A 123 -1.34 -5.37 -6.82
C LYS A 123 -0.86 -6.29 -7.95
#